data_AF-A0A9C7QGS8-F1
#
_entry.id   AF-A0A9C7QGS8-F1
#
_cell.length_a   1.000
_cell.length_b   1.000
_cell.length_c   1.000
_cell.angle_alpha   90.00
_cell.angle_beta   90.00
_cell.angle_gamma   90.00
#
_symmetry.space_group_name_H-M   'P 1'
#
loop_
_entity.id
_entity.type
_entity.pdbx_description
1 polymer ?
#
loop_
_entity_poly.entity_id
_entity_poly.type
_entity_poly.pdbx_seq_one_letter_code
_entity_poly.pdbx_strand_id
1 'polypeptide(L)'
;MKFSCHFNKLLCFIREYYFNYISNVPCCQDISRQITRWSVNIPPAGRNNTHKKTKRGNKMAVVLIRACILYVIITFSLRLMGKRQLGELQPSELVVTILISNIASVPVEDSSMPMLMGVVPIITLVCLDVIMSAVMLKYPKFRRLMIGSPRVIMSEGVIMQKEMKRLRYTVDDLVEAMHEEQIFDITQVYYAIVETTGKIHFLKKKDYQSAEKADIACGGSSDDPPAVIIRDGREDPEQMKFMGLGMGWLHEQLRQQQLSISDVFLMTADRNGQNTIIRRQRGL
;
A
#
# COMPACT_ATOMS: atom_id res chain seq x y z
N MET A 1 12.42 20.58 3.20
CA MET A 1 12.43 21.11 4.59
C MET A 1 11.09 21.70 5.09
N LYS A 2 9.97 21.65 4.32
CA LYS A 2 8.66 22.17 4.76
C LYS A 2 7.73 21.15 5.45
N PHE A 3 8.02 19.85 5.41
CA PHE A 3 7.18 18.81 6.02
C PHE A 3 7.36 18.66 7.55
N SER A 4 8.49 19.11 8.10
CA SER A 4 8.79 18.93 9.53
C SER A 4 7.95 19.84 10.45
N CYS A 5 7.43 20.96 9.94
CA CYS A 5 6.71 21.94 10.76
C CYS A 5 5.22 21.58 10.96
N HIS A 6 4.59 20.89 9.99
CA HIS A 6 3.21 20.40 10.15
C HIS A 6 3.14 19.08 10.93
N PHE A 7 4.16 18.24 10.84
CA PHE A 7 4.23 16.96 11.57
C PHE A 7 4.33 17.15 13.10
N ASN A 8 5.12 18.14 13.56
CA ASN A 8 5.21 18.46 14.98
C ASN A 8 3.91 19.05 15.56
N LYS A 9 3.11 19.76 14.75
CA LYS A 9 1.78 20.25 15.18
C LYS A 9 0.77 19.11 15.34
N LEU A 10 0.82 18.10 14.47
CA LEU A 10 -0.07 16.93 14.56
C LEU A 10 0.31 16.01 15.73
N LEU A 11 1.61 15.81 15.98
CA LEU A 11 2.11 15.06 17.15
C LEU A 11 1.79 15.77 18.48
N CYS A 12 1.83 17.11 18.52
CA CYS A 12 1.37 17.87 19.68
C CYS A 12 -0.14 17.67 19.93
N PHE A 13 -0.96 17.68 18.87
CA PHE A 13 -2.41 17.47 18.99
C PHE A 13 -2.77 16.05 19.45
N ILE A 14 -2.06 15.03 18.94
CA ILE A 14 -2.23 13.64 19.39
C ILE A 14 -1.82 13.48 20.86
N ARG A 15 -0.71 14.10 21.27
CA ARG A 15 -0.22 14.03 22.66
C ARG A 15 -1.14 14.73 23.67
N GLU A 16 -1.77 15.84 23.28
CA GLU A 16 -2.69 16.60 24.14
C GLU A 16 -4.08 15.95 24.27
N TYR A 17 -4.51 15.17 23.26
CA TYR A 17 -5.81 14.47 23.28
C TYR A 17 -5.73 13.02 23.83
N TYR A 18 -4.66 12.26 23.56
CA TYR A 18 -4.51 10.90 24.11
C TYR A 18 -4.21 10.88 25.62
N PHE A 19 -3.48 11.88 26.14
CA PHE A 19 -3.13 11.93 27.56
C PHE A 19 -4.34 12.23 28.45
N ASN A 20 -5.33 13.01 27.95
CA ASN A 20 -6.58 13.28 28.67
C ASN A 20 -7.60 12.12 28.61
N TYR A 21 -7.45 11.16 27.69
CA TYR A 21 -8.36 10.00 27.58
C TYR A 21 -7.93 8.82 28.47
N ILE A 22 -6.65 8.70 28.80
CA ILE A 22 -6.12 7.62 29.66
C ILE A 22 -6.31 7.92 31.16
N SER A 23 -6.57 9.18 31.55
CA SER A 23 -6.75 9.58 32.95
C SER A 23 -8.17 9.38 33.52
N ASN A 24 -9.13 8.93 32.72
CA ASN A 24 -10.54 8.78 33.15
C ASN A 24 -11.14 7.44 32.75
N VAL A 25 -10.52 6.34 33.22
CA VAL A 25 -11.11 5.00 33.19
C VAL A 25 -11.55 4.60 34.60
N PRO A 26 -12.79 4.88 35.04
CA PRO A 26 -13.35 4.25 36.23
C PRO A 26 -14.06 2.97 35.80
N CYS A 27 -13.32 1.87 35.68
CA CYS A 27 -13.90 0.54 35.48
C CYS A 27 -13.49 -0.39 36.63
N CYS A 28 -13.83 0.02 37.86
CA CYS A 28 -13.86 -0.88 39.02
C CYS A 28 -14.71 -0.26 40.14
N GLN A 29 -16.02 -0.15 39.96
CA GLN A 29 -17.00 -0.19 41.06
C GLN A 29 -18.44 -0.20 40.53
N ASP A 30 -19.28 -0.93 41.26
CA ASP A 30 -20.74 -0.81 41.34
C ASP A 30 -21.59 -1.88 40.62
N ILE A 31 -21.29 -3.16 40.95
CA ILE A 31 -22.18 -4.32 40.77
C ILE A 31 -23.17 -4.49 41.96
N SER A 32 -23.20 -3.60 42.97
CA SER A 32 -24.00 -3.83 44.20
C SER A 32 -25.33 -3.07 44.30
N ARG A 33 -25.76 -2.30 43.29
CA ARG A 33 -26.99 -1.48 43.39
C ARG A 33 -28.22 -2.00 42.64
N GLN A 34 -28.16 -3.16 41.98
CA GLN A 34 -29.30 -3.68 41.20
C GLN A 34 -30.31 -4.54 41.99
N ILE A 35 -30.13 -4.79 43.29
CA ILE A 35 -30.97 -5.77 44.02
C ILE A 35 -32.07 -5.16 44.92
N THR A 36 -32.10 -3.85 45.20
CA THR A 36 -33.04 -3.30 46.23
C THR A 36 -34.16 -2.39 45.73
N ARG A 37 -34.66 -2.54 44.50
CA ARG A 37 -35.85 -1.77 44.08
C ARG A 37 -36.86 -2.55 43.26
N TRP A 38 -37.29 -3.67 43.82
CA TRP A 38 -38.59 -4.26 43.48
C TRP A 38 -39.71 -3.55 44.25
N SER A 39 -40.83 -3.33 43.55
CA SER A 39 -42.17 -2.95 44.03
C SER A 39 -42.46 -1.48 44.39
N VAL A 40 -43.26 -0.81 43.54
CA VAL A 40 -44.67 -0.42 43.81
C VAL A 40 -45.18 0.52 42.69
N ASN A 41 -46.43 0.28 42.27
CA ASN A 41 -47.40 1.12 41.54
C ASN A 41 -47.65 0.95 40.02
N ILE A 42 -48.92 0.62 39.73
CA ILE A 42 -49.63 0.57 38.44
C ILE A 42 -50.64 1.77 38.36
N PRO A 43 -51.44 2.00 37.29
CA PRO A 43 -51.31 2.97 36.17
C PRO A 43 -52.30 4.18 36.25
N PRO A 44 -52.45 5.05 35.22
CA PRO A 44 -53.52 4.78 34.23
C PRO A 44 -53.21 5.21 32.77
N ALA A 45 -54.17 4.85 31.91
CA ALA A 45 -54.21 5.00 30.46
C ALA A 45 -54.18 6.45 29.94
N GLY A 46 -53.76 6.58 28.67
CA GLY A 46 -54.21 7.63 27.76
C GLY A 46 -53.39 8.92 27.74
N ARG A 47 -52.43 9.02 26.81
CA ARG A 47 -52.02 10.34 26.27
C ARG A 47 -51.54 10.24 24.81
N ASN A 48 -52.48 10.57 23.93
CA ASN A 48 -52.39 11.06 22.55
C ASN A 48 -51.10 10.81 21.73
N ASN A 49 -51.23 9.92 20.74
CA ASN A 49 -50.26 9.55 19.72
C ASN A 49 -50.18 10.57 18.55
N THR A 50 -50.09 11.88 18.82
CA THR A 50 -50.07 12.91 17.74
C THR A 50 -48.74 13.65 17.58
N HIS A 51 -47.75 13.47 18.46
CA HIS A 51 -46.43 14.11 18.32
C HIS A 51 -45.32 13.25 17.68
N LYS A 52 -45.59 11.99 17.30
CA LYS A 52 -44.55 11.09 16.74
C LYS A 52 -44.28 11.25 15.24
N LYS A 53 -45.17 11.89 14.47
CA LYS A 53 -44.99 12.01 13.00
C LYS A 53 -44.00 13.11 12.59
N THR A 54 -43.99 14.26 13.26
CA THR A 54 -43.08 15.39 12.93
C THR A 54 -41.63 15.15 13.34
N LYS A 55 -41.38 14.30 14.35
CA LYS A 55 -40.02 13.94 14.79
C LYS A 55 -39.30 12.94 13.87
N ARG A 56 -40.00 12.32 12.90
CA ARG A 56 -39.43 11.27 12.03
C ARG A 56 -38.79 11.85 10.77
N GLY A 57 -39.32 12.94 10.21
CA GLY A 57 -38.75 13.64 9.04
C GLY A 57 -37.37 14.25 9.32
N ASN A 58 -37.21 14.92 10.47
CA ASN A 58 -35.93 15.50 10.87
C ASN A 58 -34.85 14.43 11.10
N LYS A 59 -35.23 13.22 11.56
CA LYS A 59 -34.29 12.12 11.76
C LYS A 59 -33.74 11.59 10.44
N MET A 60 -34.60 11.40 9.43
CA MET A 60 -34.16 10.94 8.10
C MET A 60 -33.26 11.98 7.42
N ALA A 61 -33.61 13.27 7.51
CA ALA A 61 -32.78 14.35 6.98
C ALA A 61 -31.40 14.43 7.67
N VAL A 62 -31.34 14.23 8.99
CA VAL A 62 -30.07 14.19 9.73
C VAL A 62 -29.20 13.02 9.25
N VAL A 63 -29.76 11.82 9.09
CA VAL A 63 -29.00 10.66 8.58
C VAL A 63 -28.46 10.91 7.17
N LEU A 64 -29.27 11.49 6.28
CA LEU A 64 -28.83 11.86 4.92
C LEU A 64 -27.66 12.84 4.94
N ILE A 65 -27.75 13.91 5.74
CA ILE A 65 -26.68 14.91 5.86
C ILE A 65 -25.40 14.27 6.42
N ARG A 66 -25.52 13.40 7.45
CA ARG A 66 -24.38 12.67 8.01
C ARG A 66 -23.70 11.77 6.96
N ALA A 67 -24.48 11.05 6.17
CA ALA A 67 -23.98 10.19 5.10
C ALA A 67 -23.25 11.00 4.01
N CYS A 68 -23.80 12.14 3.58
CA CYS A 68 -23.15 13.04 2.62
C CYS A 68 -21.81 13.58 3.16
N ILE A 69 -21.77 14.01 4.42
CA ILE A 69 -20.54 14.51 5.05
C ILE A 69 -19.48 13.40 5.10
N LEU A 70 -19.83 12.20 5.57
CA LEU A 70 -18.89 11.08 5.65
C LEU A 70 -18.40 10.64 4.28
N TYR A 71 -19.27 10.62 3.27
CA TYR A 71 -18.89 10.33 1.89
C TYR A 71 -17.80 11.29 1.36
N VAL A 72 -17.98 12.60 1.58
CA VAL A 72 -16.99 13.62 1.18
C VAL A 72 -15.68 13.42 1.94
N ILE A 73 -15.73 13.16 3.25
CA ILE A 73 -14.54 12.93 4.08
C ILE A 73 -13.77 11.68 3.61
N ILE A 74 -14.45 10.56 3.35
CA ILE A 74 -13.82 9.32 2.90
C ILE A 74 -13.23 9.50 1.52
N THR A 75 -13.97 10.12 0.59
CA THR A 75 -13.48 10.36 -0.78
C THR A 75 -12.25 11.28 -0.77
N PHE A 76 -12.25 12.33 0.07
CA PHE A 76 -11.10 13.20 0.23
C PHE A 76 -9.91 12.45 0.86
N SER A 77 -10.18 11.62 1.87
CA SER A 77 -9.19 10.79 2.54
C SER A 77 -8.50 9.82 1.59
N LEU A 78 -9.27 9.08 0.78
CA LEU A 78 -8.74 8.18 -0.25
C LEU A 78 -7.93 8.96 -1.30
N ARG A 79 -8.36 10.18 -1.67
CA ARG A 79 -7.60 11.03 -2.58
C ARG A 79 -6.26 11.49 -1.99
N LEU A 80 -6.19 11.72 -0.68
CA LEU A 80 -4.95 12.09 0.01
C LEU A 80 -3.93 10.96 0.08
N MET A 81 -4.38 9.70 0.11
CA MET A 81 -3.50 8.52 0.08
C MET A 81 -2.73 8.40 -1.26
N GLY A 82 -3.13 9.15 -2.28
CA GLY A 82 -2.36 9.38 -3.50
C GLY A 82 -2.82 8.52 -4.69
N LYS A 83 -2.29 8.83 -5.88
CA LYS A 83 -2.70 8.18 -7.14
C LYS A 83 -2.34 6.69 -7.24
N ARG A 84 -1.54 6.18 -6.31
CA ARG A 84 -1.04 4.79 -6.29
C ARG A 84 -2.16 3.77 -6.00
N GLN A 85 -3.24 4.17 -5.32
CA GLN A 85 -4.35 3.31 -4.93
C GLN A 85 -5.25 2.81 -6.08
N LEU A 86 -5.24 3.49 -7.24
CA LEU A 86 -6.20 3.21 -8.32
C LEU A 86 -5.67 2.24 -9.39
N GLY A 87 -4.39 1.86 -9.32
CA GLY A 87 -3.75 0.95 -10.29
C GLY A 87 -3.80 -0.51 -9.84
N GLU A 88 -3.37 -0.79 -8.61
CA GLU A 88 -3.52 -2.07 -7.88
C GLU A 88 -3.44 -1.77 -6.38
N LEU A 89 -4.49 -2.06 -5.61
CA LEU A 89 -4.49 -1.83 -4.17
C LEU A 89 -3.44 -2.73 -3.50
N GLN A 90 -2.50 -2.12 -2.77
CA GLN A 90 -1.60 -2.92 -1.93
C GLN A 90 -2.40 -3.58 -0.80
N PRO A 91 -1.99 -4.76 -0.30
CA PRO A 91 -2.70 -5.43 0.79
C PRO A 91 -2.91 -4.55 2.02
N SER A 92 -1.97 -3.67 2.33
CA SER A 92 -2.09 -2.69 3.41
C SER A 92 -3.20 -1.66 3.16
N GLU A 93 -3.35 -1.18 1.93
CA GLU A 93 -4.38 -0.21 1.54
C GLU A 93 -5.78 -0.84 1.59
N LEU A 94 -5.89 -2.11 1.22
CA LEU A 94 -7.12 -2.88 1.33
C LEU A 94 -7.59 -2.98 2.79
N VAL A 95 -6.68 -3.31 3.71
CA VAL A 95 -6.99 -3.41 5.15
C VAL A 95 -7.48 -2.07 5.69
N VAL A 96 -6.79 -0.96 5.36
CA VAL A 96 -7.21 0.37 5.82
C VAL A 96 -8.57 0.76 5.26
N THR A 97 -8.86 0.44 3.99
CA THR A 97 -10.15 0.73 3.36
C THR A 97 -11.29 -0.01 4.05
N ILE A 98 -11.11 -1.30 4.37
CA ILE A 98 -12.09 -2.10 5.11
C ILE A 98 -12.34 -1.52 6.51
N LEU A 99 -11.28 -1.12 7.21
CA LEU A 99 -11.38 -0.49 8.53
C LEU A 99 -12.15 0.84 8.49
N ILE A 100 -11.85 1.70 7.51
CA ILE A 100 -12.56 2.97 7.31
C ILE A 100 -14.04 2.71 7.06
N SER A 101 -14.38 1.73 6.21
CA SER A 101 -15.77 1.35 5.92
C SER A 101 -16.51 0.96 7.20
N ASN A 102 -15.92 0.11 8.04
CA ASN A 102 -16.53 -0.34 9.29
C ASN A 102 -16.77 0.82 10.28
N ILE A 103 -15.76 1.69 10.45
CA ILE A 103 -15.84 2.85 11.35
C ILE A 103 -16.87 3.88 10.85
N ALA A 104 -16.98 4.06 9.53
CA ALA A 104 -17.90 5.01 8.93
C ALA A 104 -19.37 4.62 9.12
N SER A 105 -19.68 3.32 9.22
CA SER A 105 -21.05 2.83 9.41
C SER A 105 -21.61 3.16 10.80
N VAL A 106 -20.80 3.13 11.85
CA VAL A 106 -21.22 3.37 13.24
C VAL A 106 -22.00 4.68 13.45
N PRO A 107 -21.49 5.88 13.08
CA PRO A 107 -22.23 7.15 13.25
C PRO A 107 -23.44 7.33 12.32
N VAL A 108 -23.55 6.50 11.28
CA VAL A 108 -24.69 6.46 10.35
C VAL A 108 -25.82 5.62 10.92
N GLU A 109 -25.49 4.47 11.52
CA GLU A 109 -26.44 3.57 12.17
C GLU A 109 -27.03 4.19 13.45
N ASP A 110 -26.18 4.75 14.30
CA ASP A 110 -26.61 5.36 15.56
C ASP A 110 -26.62 6.90 15.49
N SER A 111 -27.80 7.44 15.23
CA SER A 111 -28.03 8.90 15.22
C SER A 111 -27.79 9.59 16.57
N SER A 112 -27.75 8.84 17.68
CA SER A 112 -27.52 9.38 19.03
C SER A 112 -26.03 9.59 19.33
N MET A 113 -25.14 8.90 18.61
CA MET A 113 -23.70 9.09 18.71
C MET A 113 -23.26 10.38 18.01
N PRO A 114 -22.29 11.12 18.57
CA PRO A 114 -21.66 12.25 17.89
C PRO A 114 -20.91 11.80 16.62
N MET A 115 -21.02 12.55 15.53
CA MET A 115 -20.27 12.25 14.29
C MET A 115 -18.75 12.24 14.48
N LEU A 116 -18.25 12.98 15.48
CA LEU A 116 -16.84 13.02 15.83
C LEU A 116 -16.27 11.62 16.11
N MET A 117 -17.08 10.69 16.63
CA MET A 117 -16.68 9.31 16.90
C MET A 117 -16.32 8.52 15.63
N GLY A 118 -16.86 8.89 14.47
CA GLY A 118 -16.46 8.29 13.19
C GLY A 118 -15.39 9.10 12.46
N VAL A 119 -15.46 10.43 12.49
CA VAL A 119 -14.53 11.30 11.75
C VAL A 119 -13.11 11.24 12.32
N VAL A 120 -12.95 11.25 13.65
CA VAL A 120 -11.62 11.26 14.28
C VAL A 120 -10.82 9.98 13.96
N PRO A 121 -11.38 8.76 14.09
CA PRO A 121 -10.63 7.56 13.72
C PRO A 121 -10.32 7.46 12.23
N ILE A 122 -11.23 7.90 11.33
CA ILE A 122 -10.96 7.91 9.88
C ILE A 122 -9.77 8.80 9.56
N ILE A 123 -9.76 10.03 10.07
CA ILE A 123 -8.63 10.97 9.85
C ILE A 123 -7.35 10.39 10.46
N THR A 124 -7.44 9.76 11.63
CA THR A 124 -6.27 9.15 12.30
C THR A 124 -5.68 8.02 11.46
N LEU A 125 -6.50 7.12 10.93
CA LEU A 125 -6.06 6.03 10.05
C LEU A 125 -5.37 6.55 8.79
N VAL A 126 -5.94 7.57 8.15
CA VAL A 126 -5.36 8.19 6.95
C VAL A 126 -4.02 8.87 7.28
N CYS A 127 -3.94 9.57 8.42
CA CYS A 127 -2.68 10.16 8.86
C CYS A 127 -1.62 9.09 9.11
N LEU A 128 -1.98 7.99 9.78
CA LEU A 128 -1.06 6.88 10.02
C LEU A 128 -0.58 6.24 8.71
N ASP A 129 -1.47 6.05 7.74
CA ASP A 129 -1.11 5.50 6.43
C ASP A 129 -0.11 6.40 5.68
N VAL A 130 -0.36 7.72 5.65
CA VAL A 130 0.56 8.70 5.05
C VAL A 130 1.92 8.69 5.76
N ILE A 131 1.94 8.60 7.09
CA ILE A 131 3.17 8.51 7.88
C ILE A 131 3.92 7.21 7.54
N MET A 132 3.22 6.09 7.50
CA MET A 132 3.79 4.79 7.14
C MET A 132 4.40 4.82 5.75
N SER A 133 3.71 5.43 4.77
CA SER A 133 4.23 5.64 3.42
C SER A 133 5.51 6.47 3.41
N ALA A 134 5.56 7.57 4.16
CA ALA A 134 6.76 8.39 4.30
C ALA A 134 7.92 7.64 4.98
N VAL A 135 7.62 6.82 5.99
CA VAL A 135 8.62 5.97 6.67
C VAL A 135 9.16 4.91 5.71
N MET A 136 8.31 4.25 4.92
CA MET A 136 8.72 3.28 3.91
C MET A 136 9.62 3.91 2.83
N LEU A 137 9.35 5.15 2.44
CA LEU A 137 10.19 5.89 1.49
C LEU A 137 11.57 6.19 2.07
N LYS A 138 11.64 6.54 3.36
CA LYS A 138 12.92 6.86 4.04
C LYS A 138 13.74 5.62 4.40
N TYR A 139 13.08 4.49 4.69
CA TYR A 139 13.73 3.27 5.18
C TYR A 139 13.43 2.05 4.27
N PRO A 140 14.30 1.75 3.28
CA PRO A 140 14.11 0.62 2.37
C PRO A 140 13.98 -0.76 3.03
N LYS A 141 14.63 -0.96 4.19
CA LYS A 141 14.51 -2.20 4.97
C LYS A 141 13.09 -2.37 5.53
N PHE A 142 12.50 -1.29 6.02
CA PHE A 142 11.12 -1.28 6.51
C PHE A 142 10.13 -1.49 5.37
N ARG A 143 10.37 -0.86 4.20
CA ARG A 143 9.62 -1.13 2.97
C ARG A 143 9.66 -2.62 2.59
N ARG A 144 10.84 -3.27 2.65
CA ARG A 144 10.99 -4.69 2.34
C ARG A 144 10.24 -5.59 3.34
N LEU A 145 10.13 -5.17 4.61
CA LEU A 145 9.36 -5.90 5.63
C LEU A 145 7.84 -5.78 5.41
N MET A 146 7.35 -4.58 5.06
CA MET A 146 5.93 -4.30 4.94
C MET A 146 5.34 -4.68 3.57
N ILE A 147 6.05 -4.36 2.48
CA ILE A 147 5.59 -4.57 1.09
C ILE A 147 6.26 -5.80 0.45
N GLY A 148 7.37 -6.28 1.00
CA GLY A 148 8.16 -7.33 0.37
C GLY A 148 9.11 -6.81 -0.70
N SER A 149 9.68 -7.75 -1.46
CA SER A 149 10.50 -7.48 -2.64
C SER A 149 10.07 -8.42 -3.77
N PRO A 150 10.06 -7.95 -5.03
CA PRO A 150 9.80 -8.84 -6.16
C PRO A 150 10.86 -9.96 -6.21
N ARG A 151 10.46 -11.13 -6.69
CA ARG A 151 11.31 -12.32 -6.74
C ARG A 151 11.20 -13.01 -8.09
N VAL A 152 12.36 -13.38 -8.64
CA VAL A 152 12.42 -14.20 -9.85
C VAL A 152 12.11 -15.65 -9.47
N ILE A 153 11.15 -16.26 -10.16
CA ILE A 153 10.75 -17.66 -9.94
C ILE A 153 11.08 -18.58 -11.11
N MET A 154 11.39 -18.02 -12.28
CA MET A 154 11.81 -18.77 -13.46
C MET A 154 12.79 -17.95 -14.27
N SER A 155 13.82 -18.62 -14.79
CA SER A 155 14.88 -18.04 -15.62
C SER A 155 15.16 -19.00 -16.77
N GLU A 156 15.14 -18.52 -18.00
CA GLU A 156 15.47 -19.25 -19.22
C GLU A 156 14.70 -20.57 -19.42
N GLY A 157 13.44 -20.61 -18.97
CA GLY A 157 12.59 -21.81 -18.98
C GLY A 157 12.86 -22.80 -17.84
N VAL A 158 13.76 -22.47 -16.90
CA VAL A 158 14.06 -23.28 -15.72
C VAL A 158 13.35 -22.72 -14.48
N ILE A 159 12.48 -23.54 -13.89
CA ILE A 159 11.72 -23.19 -12.69
C ILE A 159 12.61 -23.23 -11.43
N MET A 160 12.63 -22.12 -10.69
CA MET A 160 13.32 -22.01 -9.40
C MET A 160 12.43 -22.52 -8.26
N GLN A 161 12.31 -23.85 -8.12
CA GLN A 161 11.40 -24.50 -7.15
C GLN A 161 11.57 -24.01 -5.71
N LYS A 162 12.80 -23.66 -5.31
CA LYS A 162 13.09 -23.12 -3.97
C LYS A 162 12.40 -21.77 -3.72
N GLU A 163 12.38 -20.90 -4.72
CA GLU A 163 11.74 -19.58 -4.62
C GLU A 163 10.22 -19.70 -4.67
N MET A 164 9.68 -20.58 -5.52
CA MET A 164 8.24 -20.89 -5.52
C MET A 164 7.76 -21.40 -4.15
N LYS A 165 8.51 -22.32 -3.52
CA LYS A 165 8.18 -22.82 -2.19
C LYS A 165 8.24 -21.73 -1.10
N ARG A 166 9.17 -20.78 -1.22
CA ARG A 166 9.26 -19.62 -0.30
C ARG A 166 8.08 -18.68 -0.44
N LEU A 167 7.63 -18.46 -1.67
CA LEU A 167 6.49 -17.60 -2.01
C LEU A 167 5.14 -18.32 -1.86
N ARG A 168 5.15 -19.63 -1.59
CA ARG A 168 3.96 -20.50 -1.52
C ARG A 168 3.17 -20.57 -2.83
N TYR A 169 3.86 -20.46 -3.96
CA TYR A 169 3.28 -20.74 -5.29
C TYR A 169 3.38 -22.22 -5.60
N THR A 170 2.28 -22.77 -6.10
CA THR A 170 2.20 -24.08 -6.70
C THR A 170 2.56 -24.02 -8.19
N VAL A 171 2.74 -25.18 -8.82
CA VAL A 171 2.93 -25.24 -10.27
C VAL A 171 1.66 -24.80 -11.00
N ASP A 172 0.49 -25.10 -10.44
CA ASP A 172 -0.80 -24.71 -11.01
C ASP A 172 -0.95 -23.19 -11.07
N ASP A 173 -0.57 -22.46 -10.01
CA ASP A 173 -0.57 -20.99 -9.99
C ASP A 173 0.32 -20.38 -11.09
N LEU A 174 1.48 -21.00 -11.35
CA LEU A 174 2.40 -20.56 -12.40
C LEU A 174 1.79 -20.79 -13.79
N VAL A 175 1.20 -21.97 -14.01
CA VAL A 175 0.59 -22.33 -15.29
C VAL A 175 -0.66 -21.48 -15.55
N GLU A 176 -1.49 -21.22 -14.55
CA GLU A 176 -2.64 -20.32 -14.64
C GLU A 176 -2.20 -18.92 -15.06
N ALA A 177 -1.19 -18.36 -14.39
CA ALA A 177 -0.64 -17.05 -14.75
C ALA A 177 -0.03 -17.03 -16.16
N MET A 178 0.61 -18.11 -16.60
CA MET A 178 1.09 -18.24 -17.98
C MET A 178 -0.07 -18.22 -18.98
N HIS A 179 -1.18 -18.89 -18.67
CA HIS A 179 -2.37 -18.91 -19.51
C HIS A 179 -3.05 -17.54 -19.60
N GLU A 180 -3.08 -16.77 -18.50
CA GLU A 180 -3.58 -15.37 -18.53
C GLU A 180 -2.82 -14.51 -19.55
N GLU A 181 -1.52 -14.76 -19.71
CA GLU A 181 -0.60 -14.07 -20.65
C GLU A 181 -0.47 -14.78 -22.02
N GLN A 182 -1.37 -15.73 -22.29
CA GLN A 182 -1.43 -16.52 -23.53
C GLN A 182 -0.13 -17.28 -23.84
N ILE A 183 0.55 -17.76 -22.78
CA ILE A 183 1.77 -18.56 -22.87
C ILE A 183 1.41 -20.01 -22.56
N PHE A 184 1.54 -20.89 -23.55
CA PHE A 184 1.22 -22.32 -23.39
C PHE A 184 2.47 -23.21 -23.27
N ASP A 185 3.64 -22.67 -23.59
CA ASP A 185 4.90 -23.39 -23.51
C ASP A 185 5.90 -22.64 -22.62
N ILE A 186 6.39 -23.34 -21.61
CA ILE A 186 7.38 -22.83 -20.66
C ILE A 186 8.71 -22.47 -21.31
N THR A 187 9.06 -23.13 -22.42
CA THR A 187 10.32 -22.87 -23.12
C THR A 187 10.34 -21.50 -23.78
N GLN A 188 9.18 -20.88 -24.00
CA GLN A 188 9.04 -19.54 -24.55
C GLN A 188 9.36 -18.46 -23.51
N VAL A 189 9.35 -18.79 -22.22
CA VAL A 189 9.58 -17.82 -21.17
C VAL A 189 11.07 -17.65 -20.90
N TYR A 190 11.49 -16.38 -20.90
CA TYR A 190 12.83 -15.96 -20.54
C TYR A 190 12.94 -15.63 -19.04
N TYR A 191 12.01 -14.85 -18.49
CA TYR A 191 11.91 -14.61 -17.04
C TYR A 191 10.47 -14.63 -16.55
N ALA A 192 10.26 -15.14 -15.34
CA ALA A 192 9.03 -14.91 -14.59
C ALA A 192 9.34 -14.27 -13.24
N ILE A 193 8.69 -13.14 -12.96
CA ILE A 193 8.89 -12.33 -11.76
C ILE A 193 7.58 -12.23 -11.01
N VAL A 194 7.60 -12.59 -9.73
CA VAL A 194 6.48 -12.35 -8.81
C VAL A 194 6.63 -10.97 -8.21
N GLU A 195 5.65 -10.13 -8.44
CA GLU A 195 5.56 -8.78 -7.89
C GLU A 195 5.04 -8.77 -6.46
N THR A 196 5.22 -7.64 -5.77
CA THR A 196 4.73 -7.47 -4.39
C THR A 196 3.21 -7.53 -4.24
N THR A 197 2.48 -7.43 -5.35
CA THR A 197 1.02 -7.60 -5.39
C THR A 197 0.61 -9.07 -5.47
N GLY A 198 1.55 -9.99 -5.70
CA GLY A 198 1.27 -11.41 -5.94
C GLY A 198 0.98 -11.75 -7.40
N LYS A 199 1.11 -10.79 -8.32
CA LYS A 199 1.02 -11.08 -9.75
C LYS A 199 2.34 -11.62 -10.28
N ILE A 200 2.25 -12.55 -11.23
CA ILE A 200 3.40 -13.07 -11.95
C ILE A 200 3.45 -12.36 -13.30
N HIS A 201 4.58 -11.73 -13.61
CA HIS A 201 4.84 -11.17 -14.93
C HIS A 201 5.85 -12.01 -15.68
N PHE A 202 5.62 -12.17 -16.98
CA PHE A 202 6.45 -12.99 -17.85
C PHE A 202 7.14 -12.12 -18.90
N LEU A 203 8.42 -12.38 -19.09
CA LEU A 203 9.18 -11.91 -20.23
C LEU A 203 9.41 -13.09 -21.18
N LYS A 204 8.89 -13.00 -22.41
CA LYS A 204 9.10 -14.01 -23.46
C LYS A 204 10.51 -13.90 -24.05
N LYS A 205 11.06 -15.00 -24.57
CA LYS A 205 12.29 -14.96 -25.38
C LYS A 205 12.05 -14.15 -26.66
N LYS A 206 13.10 -13.52 -27.19
CA LYS A 206 13.03 -12.62 -28.36
C LYS A 206 12.30 -13.24 -29.55
N ASP A 207 12.52 -14.53 -29.81
CA ASP A 207 11.86 -15.27 -30.90
C ASP A 207 10.33 -15.34 -30.78
N TYR A 208 9.79 -15.12 -29.57
CA TYR A 208 8.35 -15.16 -29.26
C TYR A 208 7.81 -13.78 -28.84
N GLN A 209 8.61 -12.72 -28.90
CA GLN A 209 8.15 -11.36 -28.70
C GLN A 209 7.50 -10.83 -29.99
N SER A 210 6.52 -9.93 -29.85
CA SER A 210 5.95 -9.25 -31.02
C SER A 210 7.03 -8.38 -31.65
N ALA A 211 7.34 -8.63 -32.93
CA ALA A 211 8.41 -7.92 -33.62
C ALA A 211 8.17 -6.40 -33.59
N GLU A 212 9.09 -5.66 -32.97
CA GLU A 212 9.11 -4.21 -33.09
C GLU A 212 9.76 -3.83 -34.42
N LYS A 213 9.48 -2.61 -34.93
CA LYS A 213 10.04 -2.14 -36.22
C LYS A 213 11.58 -2.17 -36.26
N ALA A 214 12.25 -2.19 -35.11
CA ALA A 214 13.70 -2.29 -34.98
C ALA A 214 14.24 -3.72 -35.20
N ASP A 215 13.44 -4.77 -34.94
CA ASP A 215 13.88 -6.17 -35.00
C ASP A 215 14.02 -6.71 -36.43
N ILE A 216 13.38 -6.06 -37.41
CA ILE A 216 13.41 -6.47 -38.83
C ILE A 216 14.77 -6.13 -39.48
N ALA A 217 15.52 -5.18 -38.92
CA ALA A 217 16.71 -4.61 -39.57
C ALA A 217 18.05 -5.20 -39.10
N CYS A 218 18.11 -5.90 -37.95
CA CYS A 218 19.37 -6.38 -37.38
C CYS A 218 19.17 -7.76 -36.73
N GLY A 219 19.71 -8.80 -37.38
CA GLY A 219 19.94 -10.08 -36.72
C GLY A 219 21.02 -9.93 -35.66
N GLY A 220 20.63 -9.89 -34.38
CA GLY A 220 21.55 -9.82 -33.24
C GLY A 220 20.77 -10.11 -31.96
N SER A 221 21.01 -11.30 -31.40
CA SER A 221 21.88 -11.58 -30.24
C SER A 221 21.23 -11.18 -28.91
N SER A 222 21.19 -12.15 -28.00
CA SER A 222 20.57 -12.11 -26.68
C SER A 222 20.97 -10.88 -25.87
N ASP A 223 19.99 -10.04 -25.53
CA ASP A 223 20.15 -8.97 -24.56
C ASP A 223 19.18 -9.20 -23.42
N ASP A 224 19.72 -9.72 -22.32
CA ASP A 224 19.00 -9.88 -21.06
C ASP A 224 18.43 -8.51 -20.62
N PRO A 225 17.21 -8.46 -20.04
CA PRO A 225 16.64 -7.19 -19.62
C PRO A 225 17.58 -6.53 -18.61
N PRO A 226 17.82 -5.22 -18.72
CA PRO A 226 18.78 -4.54 -17.86
C PRO A 226 18.27 -4.55 -16.41
N ALA A 227 19.12 -4.98 -15.48
CA ALA A 227 18.83 -5.01 -14.06
C ALA A 227 19.12 -3.66 -13.41
N VAL A 228 18.38 -3.31 -12.35
CA VAL A 228 18.62 -2.10 -11.57
C VAL A 228 19.80 -2.32 -10.61
N ILE A 229 20.88 -1.59 -10.83
CA ILE A 229 22.13 -1.68 -10.05
C ILE A 229 22.19 -0.62 -8.95
N ILE A 230 21.81 0.62 -9.26
CA ILE A 230 21.68 1.70 -8.27
C ILE A 230 20.23 2.17 -8.25
N ARG A 231 19.65 2.26 -7.05
CA ARG A 231 18.33 2.83 -6.79
C ARG A 231 18.44 3.87 -5.68
N ASP A 232 18.04 5.09 -5.96
CA ASP A 232 18.03 6.20 -5.00
C ASP A 232 19.38 6.41 -4.28
N GLY A 233 20.47 6.28 -5.02
CA GLY A 233 21.82 6.40 -4.50
C GLY A 233 22.21 5.31 -3.50
N ARG A 234 21.63 4.12 -3.63
CA ARG A 234 22.06 2.89 -2.95
C ARG A 234 22.24 1.79 -3.98
N GLU A 235 23.31 1.02 -3.82
CA GLU A 235 23.57 -0.18 -4.62
C GLU A 235 22.66 -1.35 -4.21
N ASP A 236 22.31 -2.18 -5.19
CA ASP A 236 21.63 -3.46 -4.96
C ASP A 236 22.61 -4.63 -5.20
N PRO A 237 23.27 -5.14 -4.14
CA PRO A 237 24.29 -6.19 -4.28
C PRO A 237 23.71 -7.54 -4.70
N GLU A 238 22.41 -7.80 -4.45
CA GLU A 238 21.75 -9.03 -4.90
C GLU A 238 21.65 -9.03 -6.43
N GLN A 239 21.21 -7.90 -7.02
CA GLN A 239 21.10 -7.73 -8.46
C GLN A 239 22.47 -7.72 -9.16
N MET A 240 23.46 -7.04 -8.57
CA MET A 240 24.83 -7.06 -9.10
C MET A 240 25.42 -8.47 -9.19
N LYS A 241 25.24 -9.26 -8.14
CA LYS A 241 25.68 -10.66 -8.11
C LYS A 241 24.95 -11.51 -9.15
N PHE A 242 23.65 -11.26 -9.34
CA PHE A 242 22.84 -11.93 -10.35
C PHE A 242 23.32 -11.63 -11.78
N MET A 243 23.76 -10.39 -12.03
CA MET A 243 24.31 -9.98 -13.32
C MET A 243 25.79 -10.35 -13.53
N GLY A 244 26.45 -10.92 -12.51
CA GLY A 244 27.89 -11.20 -12.56
C GLY A 244 28.77 -9.94 -12.54
N LEU A 245 28.21 -8.78 -12.18
CA LEU A 245 28.90 -7.50 -12.16
C LEU A 245 29.55 -7.27 -10.78
N GLY A 246 30.85 -6.96 -10.78
CA GLY A 246 31.59 -6.67 -9.55
C GLY A 246 31.52 -5.21 -9.11
N MET A 247 31.78 -4.95 -7.82
CA MET A 247 31.90 -3.58 -7.27
C MET A 247 32.97 -2.75 -7.98
N GLY A 248 34.05 -3.38 -8.45
CA GLY A 248 35.10 -2.70 -9.21
C GLY A 248 34.60 -2.12 -10.53
N TRP A 249 33.73 -2.86 -11.24
CA TRP A 249 33.11 -2.39 -12.47
C TRP A 249 32.20 -1.18 -12.20
N LEU A 250 31.39 -1.22 -11.14
CA LEU A 250 30.49 -0.14 -10.77
C LEU A 250 31.25 1.17 -10.49
N HIS A 251 32.33 1.10 -9.72
CA HIS A 251 33.15 2.27 -9.41
C HIS A 251 33.84 2.83 -10.67
N GLU A 252 34.28 1.98 -11.59
CA GLU A 252 34.88 2.43 -12.85
C GLU A 252 33.86 3.19 -13.71
N GLN A 253 32.64 2.67 -13.86
CA GLN A 253 31.57 3.34 -14.62
C GLN A 253 31.17 4.69 -14.00
N LEU A 254 31.07 4.76 -12.68
CA LEU A 254 30.78 6.00 -11.97
C LEU A 254 31.92 7.02 -12.09
N ARG A 255 33.17 6.55 -12.05
CA ARG A 255 34.36 7.39 -12.21
C ARG A 255 34.45 8.02 -13.60
N GLN A 256 34.15 7.24 -14.65
CA GLN A 256 34.12 7.74 -16.04
C GLN A 256 33.12 8.89 -16.21
N GLN A 257 32.01 8.85 -15.48
CA GLN A 257 30.96 9.88 -15.51
C GLN A 257 31.13 10.98 -14.44
N GLN A 258 32.20 10.92 -13.62
CA GLN A 258 32.44 11.80 -12.48
C GLN A 258 31.26 11.89 -11.49
N LEU A 259 30.56 10.78 -11.28
CA LEU A 259 29.41 10.69 -10.37
C LEU A 259 29.76 9.91 -9.11
N SER A 260 29.18 10.31 -7.98
CA SER A 260 29.14 9.46 -6.78
C SER A 260 27.85 8.62 -6.79
N ILE A 261 27.84 7.51 -6.05
CA ILE A 261 26.63 6.67 -5.88
C ILE A 261 25.44 7.54 -5.44
N SER A 262 25.65 8.48 -4.50
CA SER A 262 24.62 9.36 -3.95
C SER A 262 23.98 10.32 -4.97
N ASP A 263 24.68 10.64 -6.06
CA ASP A 263 24.21 11.54 -7.12
C ASP A 263 23.42 10.78 -8.21
N VAL A 264 23.40 9.46 -8.17
CA VAL A 264 22.66 8.61 -9.11
C VAL A 264 21.27 8.30 -8.55
N PHE A 265 20.24 8.62 -9.33
CA PHE A 265 18.86 8.26 -9.00
C PHE A 265 18.54 6.82 -9.44
N LEU A 266 18.89 6.48 -10.67
CA LEU A 266 18.72 5.14 -11.22
C LEU A 266 19.93 4.79 -12.07
N MET A 267 20.50 3.60 -11.87
CA MET A 267 21.43 3.00 -12.83
C MET A 267 20.94 1.60 -13.18
N THR A 268 20.81 1.33 -14.47
CA THR A 268 20.51 0.00 -14.99
C THR A 268 21.69 -0.52 -15.79
N ALA A 269 21.92 -1.83 -15.78
CA ALA A 269 22.96 -2.47 -16.57
C ALA A 269 22.49 -3.84 -17.08
N ASP A 270 22.87 -4.19 -18.30
CA ASP A 270 22.70 -5.54 -18.85
C ASP A 270 23.92 -6.44 -18.51
N ARG A 271 23.89 -7.71 -18.94
CA ARG A 271 25.02 -8.64 -18.76
C ARG A 271 26.21 -8.32 -19.68
N ASN A 272 25.97 -7.58 -20.76
CA ASN A 272 26.98 -7.15 -21.74
C ASN A 272 27.75 -5.90 -21.27
N GLY A 273 27.35 -5.30 -20.14
CA GLY A 273 27.98 -4.13 -19.54
C GLY A 273 27.46 -2.79 -20.10
N GLN A 274 26.45 -2.80 -20.97
CA GLN A 274 25.75 -1.59 -21.39
C GLN A 274 24.94 -1.07 -20.20
N ASN A 275 25.14 0.21 -19.87
CA ASN A 275 24.50 0.83 -18.74
C ASN A 275 23.78 2.12 -19.11
N THR A 276 22.75 2.44 -18.34
CA THR A 276 22.03 3.70 -18.42
C THR A 276 22.00 4.32 -17.02
N ILE A 277 22.45 5.57 -16.91
CA ILE A 277 22.54 6.29 -15.63
C ILE A 277 21.64 7.53 -15.68
N ILE A 278 20.70 7.60 -14.76
CA ILE A 278 19.83 8.75 -14.51
C ILE A 278 20.31 9.45 -13.24
N ARG A 279 20.71 10.72 -13.39
CA ARG A 279 21.19 11.56 -12.29
C ARG A 279 20.03 12.02 -11.40
N ARG A 280 20.30 12.14 -10.10
CA ARG A 280 19.37 12.70 -9.13
C ARG A 280 19.20 14.19 -9.36
N GLN A 281 17.99 14.61 -9.71
CA GLN A 281 17.63 16.02 -9.77
C GLN A 281 17.60 16.59 -8.34
N ARG A 282 18.51 17.52 -8.04
CA ARG A 282 18.50 18.26 -6.77
C ARG A 282 17.42 19.34 -6.85
N GLY A 283 16.20 19.01 -6.45
CA GLY A 283 15.13 20.00 -6.26
C GLY A 283 13.74 19.49 -6.59
N LEU A 284 13.03 19.01 -5.57
CA LEU A 284 11.57 19.10 -5.37
C LEU A 284 11.28 18.87 -3.88
#